data_AF-A0A8T6UVK6-F1
#
_entry.id   AF-A0A8T6UVK6-F1
#
_cell.length_a   1.000
_cell.length_b   1.000
_cell.length_c   1.000
_cell.angle_alpha   90.00
_cell.angle_beta   90.00
_cell.angle_gamma   90.00
#
_symmetry.space_group_name_H-M   'P 1'
#
loop_
_entity.id
_entity.type
_entity.pdbx_description
1 polymer ?
#
loop_
_entity_poly.entity_id
_entity_poly.type
_entity_poly.pdbx_seq_one_letter_code
_entity_poly.pdbx_strand_id
1 'polypeptide(L)'
;KGANAIDPFGAAGILLGGSGGGTIGTAWGYLAANGVPTIIVAGLEKLVPVSLTDIVPKYGKRKLDISLGWPCGIMVVQGTIITEIEALRQLFRVEAIPVSGGGIDGAEGCKVFLVEGDEEAVSSTIETIKNIKGEPKLKTRLLSS
;
A
#
# COMPACT_ATOMS: atom_id res chain seq x y z
N LYS A 1 -9.08 -6.83 0.53
CA LYS A 1 -7.65 -7.24 0.45
C LYS A 1 -6.87 -5.96 0.20
N GLY A 2 -5.82 -5.65 0.97
CA GLY A 2 -5.02 -4.45 0.76
C GLY A 2 -4.07 -4.58 -0.43
N ALA A 3 -3.50 -3.46 -0.88
CA ALA A 3 -2.46 -3.47 -1.91
C ALA A 3 -1.19 -4.18 -1.41
N ASN A 4 -0.59 -4.97 -2.29
CA ASN A 4 0.69 -5.62 -2.09
C ASN A 4 1.85 -4.79 -2.68
N ALA A 5 1.55 -3.92 -3.65
CA ALA A 5 2.47 -2.97 -4.23
C ALA A 5 1.72 -1.69 -4.61
N ILE A 6 2.41 -0.56 -4.58
CA ILE A 6 2.01 0.69 -5.25
C ILE A 6 3.20 1.19 -6.05
N ASP A 7 2.97 1.93 -7.13
CA ASP A 7 4.04 2.56 -7.90
C ASP A 7 3.98 4.09 -7.89
N PRO A 8 5.06 4.77 -8.32
CA PRO A 8 5.07 6.23 -8.46
C PRO A 8 4.12 6.78 -9.54
N PHE A 9 3.46 5.91 -10.32
CA PHE A 9 2.62 6.29 -11.46
C PHE A 9 1.12 6.19 -11.14
N GLY A 10 0.76 5.93 -9.87
CA GLY A 10 -0.62 5.91 -9.42
C GLY A 10 -1.33 4.56 -9.59
N ALA A 11 -0.59 3.47 -9.76
CA ALA A 11 -1.15 2.13 -9.83
C ALA A 11 -0.93 1.34 -8.54
N ALA A 12 -1.88 0.47 -8.21
CA ALA A 12 -1.77 -0.47 -7.10
C ALA A 12 -1.84 -1.91 -7.59
N GLY A 13 -0.96 -2.75 -7.04
CA GLY A 13 -0.81 -4.16 -7.38
C GLY A 13 -1.31 -5.04 -6.26
N ILE A 14 -2.16 -6.02 -6.60
CA ILE A 14 -2.69 -7.00 -5.65
C ILE A 14 -2.27 -8.40 -6.09
N LEU A 15 -1.59 -9.13 -5.19
CA LEU A 15 -1.10 -10.46 -5.47
C LEU A 15 -2.23 -11.49 -5.47
N LEU A 16 -2.22 -12.33 -6.50
CA LEU A 16 -3.18 -13.37 -6.77
C LEU A 16 -2.54 -14.76 -6.65
N GLY A 17 -2.69 -15.40 -5.50
CA GLY A 17 -2.16 -16.76 -5.26
C GLY A 17 -3.07 -17.89 -5.74
N GLY A 18 -4.39 -17.65 -5.77
CA GLY A 18 -5.43 -18.58 -6.24
C GLY A 18 -5.84 -18.33 -7.70
N SER A 19 -6.58 -19.27 -8.29
CA SER A 19 -6.98 -19.22 -9.71
C SER A 19 -8.07 -18.19 -10.05
N GLY A 20 -8.88 -17.77 -9.07
CA GLY A 20 -10.08 -16.96 -9.31
C GLY A 20 -9.97 -15.45 -9.03
N GLY A 21 -8.77 -14.86 -9.01
CA GLY A 21 -8.58 -13.42 -8.73
C GLY A 21 -8.89 -12.97 -7.29
N GLY A 22 -9.44 -13.86 -6.45
CA GLY A 22 -9.79 -13.59 -5.06
C GLY A 22 -10.83 -12.48 -4.91
N THR A 23 -10.98 -11.96 -3.68
CA THR A 23 -12.00 -10.94 -3.36
C THR A 23 -11.89 -9.68 -4.22
N ILE A 24 -10.67 -9.27 -4.58
CA ILE A 24 -10.51 -8.10 -5.45
C ILE A 24 -11.04 -8.39 -6.85
N GLY A 25 -10.74 -9.56 -7.43
CA GLY A 25 -11.25 -9.93 -8.75
C GLY A 25 -12.77 -9.95 -8.80
N THR A 26 -13.43 -10.40 -7.73
CA THR A 26 -14.89 -10.38 -7.61
C THR A 26 -15.47 -8.97 -7.57
N ALA A 27 -14.81 -8.04 -6.87
CA ALA A 27 -15.29 -6.67 -6.71
C ALA A 27 -14.94 -5.76 -7.90
N TRP A 28 -13.76 -5.96 -8.51
CA TRP A 28 -13.18 -4.99 -9.45
C TRP A 28 -14.03 -4.80 -10.70
N GLY A 29 -14.59 -5.89 -11.24
CA GLY A 29 -15.48 -5.82 -12.40
C GLY A 29 -16.69 -4.91 -12.16
N TYR A 30 -17.30 -5.00 -10.98
CA TYR A 30 -18.42 -4.14 -10.60
C TYR A 30 -17.99 -2.68 -10.44
N LEU A 31 -16.89 -2.44 -9.71
CA LEU A 31 -16.38 -1.09 -9.47
C LEU A 31 -16.04 -0.37 -10.79
N ALA A 32 -15.33 -1.07 -11.68
CA ALA A 32 -14.95 -0.55 -12.99
C ALA A 32 -16.16 -0.32 -13.90
N ALA A 33 -17.09 -1.28 -13.98
CA ALA A 33 -18.27 -1.17 -14.83
C ALA A 33 -19.20 0.00 -14.44
N ASN A 34 -19.23 0.35 -13.15
CA ASN A 34 -20.07 1.43 -12.63
C ASN A 34 -19.31 2.74 -12.40
N GLY A 35 -18.04 2.83 -12.80
CA GLY A 35 -17.24 4.05 -12.62
C GLY A 35 -17.08 4.50 -11.16
N VAL A 36 -17.06 3.55 -10.22
CA VAL A 36 -17.00 3.85 -8.78
C VAL A 36 -15.63 4.42 -8.43
N PRO A 37 -15.54 5.67 -7.91
CA PRO A 37 -14.28 6.23 -7.44
C PRO A 37 -13.70 5.36 -6.34
N THR A 38 -12.46 4.89 -6.53
CA THR A 38 -11.80 3.99 -5.58
C THR A 38 -10.62 4.69 -4.94
N ILE A 39 -10.62 4.74 -3.61
CA ILE A 39 -9.48 5.20 -2.80
C ILE A 39 -8.70 3.96 -2.36
N ILE A 40 -7.38 4.01 -2.54
CA ILE A 40 -6.47 2.92 -2.20
C ILE A 40 -5.49 3.44 -1.16
N VAL A 41 -5.73 3.10 0.11
CA VAL A 41 -4.81 3.38 1.21
C VAL A 41 -3.75 2.28 1.30
N ALA A 42 -2.49 2.67 1.18
CA ALA A 42 -1.35 1.78 1.29
C ALA A 42 -0.14 2.58 1.75
N GLY A 43 0.64 2.01 2.66
CA GLY A 43 1.84 2.67 3.12
C GLY A 43 2.98 2.60 2.10
N LEU A 44 3.94 3.51 2.24
CA LEU A 44 5.14 3.60 1.40
C LEU A 44 6.07 2.38 1.54
N GLU A 45 5.84 1.47 2.50
CA GLU A 45 6.54 0.19 2.55
C GLU A 45 6.17 -0.72 1.38
N LYS A 46 5.02 -0.46 0.74
CA LYS A 46 4.58 -1.16 -0.48
C LYS A 46 5.03 -0.51 -1.77
N LEU A 47 5.76 0.61 -1.71
CA LEU A 47 6.23 1.28 -2.91
C LEU A 47 7.25 0.41 -3.64
N VAL A 48 6.98 0.11 -4.91
CA VAL A 48 7.94 -0.51 -5.83
C VAL A 48 8.42 0.54 -6.84
N PRO A 49 9.73 0.66 -7.10
CA PRO A 49 10.29 1.75 -7.91
C PRO A 49 10.19 1.47 -9.42
N VAL A 50 9.08 0.87 -9.88
CA VAL A 50 8.83 0.50 -11.28
C VAL A 50 7.35 0.62 -11.61
N SER A 51 7.02 0.84 -12.89
CA SER A 51 5.64 0.81 -13.38
C SER A 51 5.04 -0.59 -13.22
N LEU A 52 3.96 -0.68 -12.45
CA LEU A 52 3.23 -1.94 -12.29
C LEU A 52 2.58 -2.38 -13.60
N THR A 53 2.14 -1.45 -14.43
CA THR A 53 1.60 -1.75 -15.76
C THR A 53 2.63 -2.46 -16.64
N ASP A 54 3.90 -2.06 -16.55
CA ASP A 54 4.98 -2.64 -17.36
C ASP A 54 5.39 -4.04 -16.89
N ILE A 55 5.15 -4.37 -15.61
CA ILE A 55 5.45 -5.71 -15.08
C ILE A 55 4.36 -6.73 -15.39
N VAL A 56 3.09 -6.33 -15.56
CA VAL A 56 1.96 -7.24 -15.82
C VAL A 56 2.24 -8.23 -16.96
N PRO A 57 2.74 -7.81 -18.15
CA PRO A 57 3.00 -8.76 -19.22
C PRO A 57 4.17 -9.71 -18.92
N LYS A 58 5.00 -9.44 -17.91
CA LYS A 58 6.18 -10.25 -17.56
C LYS A 58 5.94 -11.15 -16.35
N TYR A 59 5.03 -10.75 -15.44
CA TYR A 59 4.82 -11.42 -14.16
C TYR A 59 3.48 -12.16 -14.11
N GLY A 60 3.53 -13.45 -13.78
CA GLY A 60 2.34 -14.26 -13.57
C GLY A 60 2.68 -15.67 -13.14
N LYS A 61 1.81 -16.30 -12.35
CA LYS A 61 2.03 -17.66 -11.80
C LYS A 61 2.48 -18.70 -12.84
N ARG A 62 2.03 -18.58 -14.10
CA ARG A 62 2.38 -19.50 -15.21
C ARG A 62 3.50 -18.98 -16.13
N LYS A 63 4.03 -17.78 -15.88
CA LYS A 63 5.16 -17.20 -16.63
C LYS A 63 6.51 -17.36 -15.91
N LEU A 64 6.49 -17.73 -14.64
CA LEU A 64 7.69 -17.91 -13.83
C LEU A 64 8.22 -19.32 -13.99
N ASP A 65 9.51 -19.46 -14.31
CA ASP A 65 10.18 -20.77 -14.33
C ASP A 65 10.50 -21.25 -12.90
N ILE A 66 10.92 -20.32 -12.03
CA ILE A 66 11.30 -20.57 -10.64
C ILE A 66 10.75 -19.45 -9.75
N SER A 67 10.32 -19.79 -8.53
CA SER A 67 9.86 -18.85 -7.51
C SER A 67 10.43 -19.22 -6.15
N LEU A 68 11.00 -18.26 -5.43
CA LEU A 68 11.31 -18.41 -4.01
C LEU A 68 10.01 -18.14 -3.23
N GLY A 69 9.38 -19.22 -2.76
CA GLY A 69 8.08 -19.17 -2.12
C GLY A 69 6.92 -19.33 -3.10
N TRP A 70 5.73 -18.88 -2.70
CA TRP A 70 4.48 -19.19 -3.41
C TRP A 70 4.33 -18.39 -4.72
N PRO A 71 4.23 -19.05 -5.90
CA PRO A 71 4.09 -18.35 -7.16
C PRO A 71 2.72 -17.67 -7.26
N CYS A 72 2.73 -16.37 -7.55
CA CYS A 72 1.53 -15.52 -7.64
C CYS A 72 1.43 -14.83 -9.01
N GLY A 73 0.23 -14.43 -9.38
CA GLY A 73 0.02 -13.37 -10.37
C GLY A 73 -0.19 -12.01 -9.70
N ILE A 74 -0.37 -10.97 -10.50
CA ILE A 74 -0.72 -9.63 -10.03
C ILE A 74 -1.92 -9.09 -10.81
N MET A 75 -2.84 -8.45 -10.11
CA MET A 75 -3.87 -7.60 -10.71
C MET A 75 -3.50 -6.15 -10.41
N VAL A 76 -3.38 -5.35 -11.46
CA VAL A 76 -3.15 -3.91 -11.34
C VAL A 76 -4.50 -3.21 -11.39
N VAL A 77 -4.74 -2.37 -10.38
CA VAL A 77 -5.95 -1.60 -10.21
C VAL A 77 -5.59 -0.11 -10.14
N GLN A 78 -6.49 0.73 -10.64
CA GLN A 78 -6.32 2.19 -10.67
C GLN A 78 -7.27 2.86 -9.69
N GLY A 79 -6.81 3.92 -9.03
CA GLY A 79 -7.61 4.69 -8.09
C GLY A 79 -6.77 5.78 -7.46
N THR A 80 -7.38 6.58 -6.58
CA THR A 80 -6.65 7.58 -5.82
C THR A 80 -5.84 6.88 -4.74
N ILE A 81 -4.52 6.83 -4.90
CA ILE A 81 -3.63 6.29 -3.88
C ILE A 81 -3.42 7.33 -2.78
N ILE A 82 -3.58 6.90 -1.53
CA ILE A 82 -3.31 7.71 -0.34
C ILE A 82 -2.26 6.96 0.47
N THR A 83 -1.04 7.50 0.47
CA THR A 83 0.05 7.06 1.35
C THR A 83 0.10 7.91 2.60
N GLU A 84 1.08 7.66 3.48
CA GLU A 84 1.34 8.52 4.62
C GLU A 84 1.64 9.96 4.21
N ILE A 85 2.22 10.20 3.02
CA ILE A 85 2.49 11.56 2.51
C ILE A 85 1.17 12.31 2.30
N GLU A 86 0.25 11.73 1.54
CA GLU A 86 -1.05 12.34 1.26
C GLU A 86 -1.86 12.49 2.56
N ALA A 87 -1.81 11.50 3.44
CA ALA A 87 -2.52 11.53 4.71
C ALA A 87 -2.02 12.67 5.61
N LEU A 88 -0.71 12.79 5.81
CA LEU A 88 -0.13 13.87 6.62
C LEU A 88 -0.48 15.25 6.06
N ARG A 89 -0.34 15.42 4.73
CA ARG A 89 -0.67 16.67 4.06
C ARG A 89 -2.15 17.04 4.17
N GLN A 90 -3.05 16.07 4.00
CA GLN A 90 -4.50 16.34 4.03
C GLN A 90 -5.03 16.57 5.45
N LEU A 91 -4.54 15.80 6.44
CA LEU A 91 -5.05 15.85 7.80
C LEU A 91 -4.47 17.00 8.62
N PHE A 92 -3.19 17.31 8.44
CA PHE A 92 -2.49 18.29 9.28
C PHE A 92 -1.98 19.50 8.52
N ARG A 93 -2.16 19.55 7.19
CA ARG A 93 -1.69 20.66 6.33
C ARG A 93 -0.17 20.88 6.40
N VAL A 94 0.59 19.81 6.59
CA VAL A 94 2.06 19.80 6.58
C VAL A 94 2.61 19.25 5.27
N GLU A 95 3.82 19.65 4.91
CA GLU A 95 4.63 18.92 3.94
C GLU A 95 5.28 17.71 4.62
N ALA A 96 5.30 16.57 3.94
CA ALA A 96 5.86 15.32 4.46
C ALA A 96 6.76 14.67 3.41
N ILE A 97 8.03 14.52 3.73
CA ILE A 97 9.05 13.97 2.82
C ILE A 97 9.61 12.70 3.45
N PRO A 98 9.45 11.51 2.83
CA PRO A 98 10.09 10.30 3.32
C PRO A 98 11.61 10.40 3.09
N VAL A 99 12.40 10.33 4.16
CA VAL A 99 13.87 10.49 4.10
C VAL A 99 14.62 9.18 4.33
N SER A 100 13.97 8.18 4.94
CA SER A 100 14.56 6.87 5.18
C SER A 100 13.47 5.82 5.41
N GLY A 101 13.84 4.54 5.35
CA GLY A 101 12.94 3.44 5.68
C GLY A 101 13.68 2.13 5.91
N GLY A 102 12.96 1.18 6.49
CA GLY A 102 13.53 -0.09 6.95
C GLY A 102 14.16 0.03 8.35
N GLY A 103 14.50 -1.14 8.89
CA GLY A 103 14.98 -1.32 10.25
C GLY A 103 14.94 -2.79 10.61
N ILE A 104 15.30 -3.11 11.85
CA ILE A 104 15.23 -4.44 12.44
C ILE A 104 14.49 -4.36 13.78
N ASP A 105 14.24 -5.49 14.43
CA ASP A 105 13.61 -5.59 15.74
C ASP A 105 12.21 -4.96 15.81
N GLY A 106 11.39 -5.21 14.77
CA GLY A 106 10.02 -4.70 14.68
C GLY A 106 9.86 -3.43 13.86
N ALA A 107 10.94 -2.92 13.26
CA ALA A 107 10.94 -1.78 12.34
C ALA A 107 11.03 -2.19 10.85
N GLU A 108 10.82 -3.47 10.52
CA GLU A 108 10.90 -4.02 9.16
C GLU A 108 9.73 -3.52 8.29
N GLY A 109 9.87 -2.30 7.76
CA GLY A 109 8.83 -1.62 6.98
C GLY A 109 8.53 -0.20 7.47
N CYS A 110 9.20 0.28 8.51
CA CYS A 110 9.04 1.66 8.95
C CYS A 110 9.53 2.66 7.90
N LYS A 111 9.01 3.88 8.02
CA LYS A 111 9.45 5.07 7.28
C LYS A 111 9.75 6.19 8.26
N VAL A 112 10.76 6.99 7.92
CA VAL A 112 11.10 8.22 8.62
C VAL A 112 10.75 9.37 7.71
N PHE A 113 10.05 10.36 8.26
CA PHE A 113 9.60 11.54 7.53
C PHE A 113 10.25 12.80 8.09
N LEU A 114 10.70 13.67 7.20
CA LEU A 114 10.83 15.10 7.47
C LEU A 114 9.43 15.71 7.32
N VAL A 115 9.01 16.49 8.32
CA VAL A 115 7.71 17.16 8.33
C VAL A 115 7.94 18.66 8.48
N GLU A 116 7.38 19.45 7.58
CA GLU A 116 7.53 20.90 7.51
C GLU A 116 6.16 21.59 7.49
N GLY A 117 6.03 22.70 8.21
CA GLY A 117 4.78 23.45 8.32
C GLY A 117 4.82 24.43 9.50
N ASP A 118 3.71 25.10 9.74
CA ASP A 118 3.57 26.00 10.88
C ASP A 118 3.69 25.23 12.21
N GLU A 119 4.17 25.90 13.26
CA GLU A 119 4.46 25.28 14.56
C GLU A 119 3.27 24.50 15.14
N GLU A 120 2.05 25.06 15.05
CA GLU A 120 0.83 24.41 15.51
C GLU A 120 0.52 23.13 14.72
N ALA A 121 0.68 23.17 13.40
CA ALA A 121 0.43 22.04 12.51
C ALA A 121 1.43 20.90 12.76
N VAL A 122 2.71 21.23 12.91
CA VAL A 122 3.77 20.26 13.26
C VAL A 122 3.53 19.66 14.64
N SER A 123 3.18 20.48 15.64
CA SER A 123 2.88 20.02 16.99
C SER A 123 1.70 19.05 17.01
N SER A 124 0.59 19.41 16.35
CA SER A 124 -0.60 18.57 16.21
C SER A 124 -0.31 17.24 15.51
N THR A 125 0.52 17.28 14.45
CA THR A 125 0.98 16.07 13.75
C THR A 125 1.73 15.14 14.71
N ILE A 126 2.71 15.66 15.45
CA ILE A 126 3.53 14.87 16.37
C ILE A 126 2.69 14.27 17.50
N GLU A 127 1.78 15.05 18.09
CA GLU A 127 0.89 14.56 19.15
C GLU A 127 0.02 13.41 18.66
N THR A 128 -0.61 13.57 17.49
CA THR A 128 -1.48 12.54 16.91
C THR A 128 -0.71 11.27 16.58
N ILE A 129 0.46 11.39 15.96
CA ILE A 129 1.29 10.23 15.61
C ILE A 129 1.81 9.51 16.86
N LYS A 130 2.12 10.23 17.95
CA LYS A 130 2.49 9.60 19.24
C LYS A 130 1.36 8.77 19.82
N ASN A 131 0.11 9.21 19.69
CA ASN A 131 -1.05 8.48 20.16
C ASN A 131 -1.34 7.21 19.32
N ILE A 132 -1.00 7.23 18.02
CA ILE A 132 -1.12 6.07 17.13
C ILE A 132 0.04 5.08 17.34
N LYS A 133 1.25 5.57 17.62
CA LYS A 133 2.42 4.72 17.85
C LYS A 133 2.18 3.80 19.06
N GLY A 134 2.35 2.50 18.83
CA GLY A 134 2.15 1.47 19.86
C GLY A 134 0.77 0.83 19.81
N GLU A 135 -0.07 1.16 18.83
CA GLU A 135 -1.31 0.44 18.56
C GLU A 135 -1.05 -1.08 18.43
N PRO A 136 -1.98 -1.93 18.93
CA PRO A 136 -1.83 -3.37 18.83
C PRO A 136 -1.66 -3.84 17.38
N LYS A 137 -0.70 -4.74 17.15
CA LYS A 137 -0.52 -5.37 15.83
C LYS A 137 -1.83 -6.02 15.37
N LEU A 138 -2.21 -5.76 14.11
CA LEU A 138 -3.33 -6.45 13.48
C LEU A 138 -3.02 -7.96 13.43
N LYS A 139 -3.89 -8.76 14.04
CA LYS A 139 -3.82 -10.23 13.96
C LYS A 139 -4.82 -10.73 12.94
N THR A 140 -4.35 -11.42 11.92
CA THR A 140 -5.23 -12.17 11.02
C THR A 140 -5.84 -13.34 11.78
N ARG A 141 -7.17 -13.45 11.78
CA ARG A 141 -7.85 -14.71 12.13
C ARG A 141 -7.85 -15.60 10.90
N LEU A 142 -7.13 -16.71 10.95
CA LEU A 142 -7.38 -17.81 10.03
C LEU A 142 -8.75 -18.37 10.42
N LEU A 143 -9.74 -18.26 9.54
CA LEU A 143 -10.94 -19.07 9.65
C LEU A 143 -10.47 -20.50 9.46
N SER A 144 -10.48 -21.29 10.54
CA SER A 144 -10.27 -22.73 10.45
C SER A 144 -11.33 -23.28 9.49
N SER A 145 -10.88 -23.84 8.37
CA SER A 145 -11.70 -24.60 7.43
C SER A 145 -12.31 -25.81 8.10
#